data_AF-A0A6I5P1J2-F1
#
_entry.id   AF-A0A6I5P1J2-F1
#
_cell.length_a   1.000
_cell.length_b   1.000
_cell.length_c   1.000
_cell.angle_alpha   90.00
_cell.angle_beta   90.00
_cell.angle_gamma   90.00
#
_symmetry.space_group_name_H-M   'P 1'
#
loop_
_entity.id
_entity.type
_entity.pdbx_description
1 polymer ?
#
loop_
_entity_poly.entity_id
_entity_poly.type
_entity_poly.pdbx_seq_one_letter_code
_entity_poly.pdbx_strand_id
1 'polypeptide(L)'
;MHDWLEDIYLTLHPEKTRVIAPSEGFVFLGHQFQNGDVQAPVRKPPRAAKAKQPRPGYGPPKACSLIKLPKTASQPSTDDYWRDDMTTLYVTEHGAYLRVKHQQFQVFHERELRCSIPANSITHIVLFGVCNVSHGAVRLALQRRIPLLYLSDKGR
;
A
#
# COMPACT_ATOMS: atom_id res chain seq x y z
N MET A 1 22.57 -29.20 -14.06
CA MET A 1 21.09 -29.13 -13.88
C MET A 1 20.66 -27.79 -13.25
N HIS A 2 21.58 -26.83 -13.04
CA HIS A 2 21.28 -25.50 -12.49
C HIS A 2 21.46 -24.37 -13.52
N ASP A 3 22.02 -24.71 -14.68
CA ASP A 3 22.51 -23.81 -15.72
C ASP A 3 21.41 -22.87 -16.24
N TRP A 4 20.18 -23.39 -16.41
CA TRP A 4 19.06 -22.60 -16.92
C TRP A 4 18.57 -21.49 -15.98
N LEU A 5 18.80 -21.59 -14.67
CA LEU A 5 18.46 -20.54 -13.69
C LEU A 5 19.53 -19.46 -13.67
N GLU A 6 20.79 -19.85 -13.85
CA GLU A 6 21.92 -18.93 -13.94
C GLU A 6 21.87 -18.09 -15.22
N ASP A 7 21.41 -18.69 -16.34
CA ASP A 7 21.18 -17.99 -17.62
C ASP A 7 20.17 -16.83 -17.53
N ILE A 8 19.28 -16.86 -16.53
CA ILE A 8 18.31 -15.80 -16.22
C ILE A 8 18.66 -15.01 -14.95
N TYR A 9 19.90 -15.13 -14.46
CA TYR A 9 20.42 -14.43 -13.28
C TYR A 9 19.65 -14.73 -11.98
N LEU A 10 19.12 -15.96 -11.83
CA LEU A 10 18.44 -16.41 -10.63
C LEU A 10 19.30 -17.43 -9.86
N THR A 11 19.37 -17.26 -8.54
CA THR A 11 20.07 -18.18 -7.64
C THR A 11 19.08 -18.81 -6.65
N LEU A 12 19.11 -20.14 -6.53
CA LEU A 12 18.30 -20.84 -5.52
C LEU A 12 18.89 -20.63 -4.13
N HIS A 13 18.07 -20.20 -3.19
CA HIS A 13 18.44 -20.14 -1.78
C HIS A 13 18.10 -21.47 -1.10
N PRO A 14 19.09 -22.27 -0.67
CA PRO A 14 18.87 -23.63 -0.18
C PRO A 14 17.95 -23.68 1.06
N GLU A 15 17.98 -22.67 1.91
CA GLU A 15 17.08 -22.58 3.07
C GLU A 15 15.61 -22.34 2.68
N LYS A 16 15.37 -21.62 1.58
CA LYS A 16 14.02 -21.31 1.08
C LYS A 16 13.48 -22.37 0.12
N THR A 17 14.36 -23.07 -0.58
CA THR A 17 14.00 -24.08 -1.59
C THR A 17 14.13 -25.51 -1.07
N ARG A 18 14.38 -25.68 0.22
CA ARG A 18 14.41 -26.99 0.87
C ARG A 18 13.04 -27.65 0.79
N VAL A 19 13.02 -28.86 0.22
CA VAL A 19 11.84 -29.72 0.24
C VAL A 19 11.79 -30.43 1.59
N ILE A 20 10.69 -30.27 2.31
CA ILE A 20 10.48 -30.86 3.65
C ILE A 20 9.51 -32.03 3.51
N ALA A 21 9.88 -33.20 4.06
CA ALA A 21 9.01 -34.36 4.06
C ALA A 21 7.82 -34.14 5.01
N PRO A 22 6.63 -34.71 4.75
CA PRO A 22 5.46 -34.56 5.62
C PRO A 22 5.69 -34.97 7.09
N SER A 23 6.68 -35.82 7.35
CA SER A 23 7.08 -36.31 8.68
C SER A 23 7.99 -35.34 9.46
N GLU A 24 8.74 -34.47 8.77
CA GLU A 24 9.72 -33.59 9.42
C GLU A 24 9.04 -32.35 10.05
N GLY A 25 7.86 -32.00 9.53
CA GLY A 25 7.06 -30.89 10.00
C GLY A 25 7.67 -29.52 9.73
N PHE A 26 6.83 -28.50 9.54
CA PHE A 26 7.28 -27.13 9.29
C PHE A 26 6.22 -26.10 9.67
N VAL A 27 6.65 -24.85 9.82
CA VAL A 27 5.73 -23.73 10.12
C VAL A 27 5.58 -22.87 8.87
N PHE A 28 4.34 -22.63 8.47
CA PHE A 28 4.01 -21.74 7.36
C PHE A 28 2.88 -20.79 7.77
N LEU A 29 3.14 -19.48 7.70
CA LEU A 29 2.19 -18.44 8.12
C LEU A 29 1.65 -18.64 9.56
N GLY A 30 2.51 -19.12 10.47
CA GLY A 30 2.15 -19.44 11.85
C GLY A 30 1.34 -20.73 12.04
N HIS A 31 1.02 -21.44 10.97
CA HIS A 31 0.39 -22.77 11.02
C HIS A 31 1.47 -23.83 11.07
N GLN A 32 1.36 -24.76 12.00
CA GLN A 32 2.32 -25.84 12.17
C GLN A 32 1.79 -27.09 11.46
N PHE A 33 2.56 -27.62 10.53
CA PHE A 33 2.27 -28.83 9.77
C PHE A 33 3.10 -29.96 10.35
N GLN A 34 2.47 -31.04 10.81
CA GLN A 34 3.16 -32.23 11.31
C GLN A 34 2.36 -33.49 10.97
N ASN A 35 3.00 -34.50 10.38
CA ASN A 35 2.40 -35.81 10.08
C ASN A 35 1.09 -35.75 9.28
N GLY A 36 0.92 -34.71 8.44
CA GLY A 36 -0.31 -34.50 7.65
C GLY A 36 -1.41 -33.70 8.36
N ASP A 37 -1.24 -33.37 9.64
CA ASP A 37 -2.15 -32.51 10.40
C ASP A 37 -1.69 -31.04 10.40
N VAL A 38 -2.66 -30.14 10.50
CA VAL A 38 -2.45 -28.68 10.50
C VAL A 38 -2.94 -28.08 11.81
N GLN A 39 -2.03 -27.51 12.59
CA GLN A 39 -2.34 -26.82 13.84
C GLN A 39 -2.32 -25.30 13.64
N ALA A 40 -3.45 -24.65 13.89
CA ALA A 40 -3.60 -23.19 13.78
C ALA A 40 -2.88 -22.45 14.93
N PRO A 41 -2.33 -21.25 14.67
CA PRO A 41 -1.70 -20.45 15.71
C PRO A 41 -2.73 -19.99 16.76
N VAL A 42 -2.37 -20.09 18.03
CA VAL A 42 -3.21 -19.60 19.14
C VAL A 42 -3.30 -18.08 19.05
N ARG A 43 -4.48 -17.57 18.67
CA ARG A 43 -4.78 -16.15 18.74
C ARG A 43 -4.86 -15.75 20.21
N LYS A 44 -3.84 -15.05 20.71
CA LYS A 44 -3.95 -14.37 22.00
C LYS A 44 -5.10 -13.37 21.89
N PRO A 45 -6.14 -13.46 22.73
CA PRO A 45 -7.18 -12.44 22.72
C PRO A 45 -6.53 -11.08 22.96
N PRO A 46 -7.01 -10.01 22.29
CA PRO A 46 -6.51 -8.67 22.56
C PRO A 46 -6.62 -8.42 24.06
N ARG A 47 -5.50 -8.04 24.66
CA ARG A 47 -5.38 -7.80 26.10
C ARG A 47 -6.51 -6.84 26.49
N ALA A 48 -7.44 -7.29 27.32
CA ALA A 48 -8.57 -6.49 27.75
C ALA A 48 -8.07 -5.12 28.19
N ALA A 49 -8.60 -4.06 27.57
CA ALA A 49 -8.25 -2.70 27.94
C ALA A 49 -8.50 -2.56 29.45
N LYS A 50 -7.45 -2.21 30.21
CA LYS A 50 -7.61 -1.95 31.64
C LYS A 50 -8.72 -0.92 31.81
N ALA A 51 -9.75 -1.25 32.57
CA ALA A 51 -10.83 -0.32 32.89
C ALA A 51 -10.19 0.96 33.45
N LYS A 52 -10.37 2.08 32.73
CA LYS A 52 -9.94 3.38 33.24
C LYS A 52 -10.71 3.64 34.52
N GLN A 53 -10.01 3.80 35.63
CA GLN A 53 -10.63 4.22 36.89
C GLN A 53 -11.41 5.53 36.66
N PRO A 54 -12.66 5.64 37.15
CA PRO A 54 -13.45 6.84 36.99
C PRO A 54 -12.76 7.97 37.75
N ARG A 55 -12.22 8.95 37.03
CA ARG A 55 -11.76 10.20 37.64
C ARG A 55 -13.00 11.01 38.02
N PRO A 56 -13.11 11.56 39.25
CA PRO A 56 -14.20 12.46 39.59
C PRO A 56 -14.09 13.72 38.74
N GLY A 57 -15.01 13.86 37.78
CA GLY A 57 -15.02 14.94 36.81
C GLY A 57 -15.75 16.15 37.36
N TYR A 58 -15.09 16.97 38.18
CA TYR A 58 -15.53 18.34 38.43
C TYR A 58 -14.90 19.26 37.38
N GLY A 59 -15.45 19.20 36.17
CA GLY A 59 -15.25 20.23 35.15
C GLY A 59 -16.54 21.04 35.01
N PRO A 60 -16.48 22.28 34.50
CA PRO A 60 -17.68 23.04 34.16
C PRO A 60 -18.59 22.20 33.26
N PRO A 61 -19.93 22.33 33.38
CA PRO A 61 -20.86 21.53 32.59
C PRO A 61 -20.53 21.73 31.12
N LYS A 62 -20.15 20.65 30.44
CA LYS A 62 -20.04 20.67 28.98
C LYS A 62 -21.43 20.98 28.48
N ALA A 63 -21.61 22.15 27.86
CA ALA A 63 -22.87 22.52 27.25
C ALA A 63 -23.24 21.44 26.22
N CYS A 64 -24.20 20.59 26.56
CA CYS A 64 -24.73 19.59 25.66
C CYS A 64 -25.60 20.32 24.63
N SER A 65 -25.03 20.72 23.50
CA SER A 65 -25.86 21.13 22.36
C SER A 65 -26.71 19.93 21.95
N LEU A 66 -28.03 20.01 22.16
CA LEU A 66 -29.02 19.00 21.73
C LEU A 66 -28.99 18.74 20.22
N ILE A 67 -28.37 19.66 19.47
CA ILE A 67 -28.05 19.49 18.06
C ILE A 67 -26.82 18.58 17.99
N LYS A 68 -27.05 17.29 17.75
CA LYS A 68 -26.00 16.37 17.30
C LYS A 68 -25.47 16.92 15.99
N LEU A 69 -24.33 17.59 16.02
CA LEU A 69 -23.57 17.88 14.81
C LEU A 69 -23.39 16.54 14.08
N PRO A 70 -23.82 16.41 12.82
CA PRO A 70 -23.56 15.20 12.07
C PRO A 70 -22.05 14.96 12.16
N LYS A 71 -21.66 13.75 12.60
CA LYS A 71 -20.27 13.33 12.50
C LYS A 71 -19.96 13.34 11.01
N THR A 72 -19.38 14.43 10.52
CA THR A 72 -18.77 14.45 9.20
C THR A 72 -17.71 13.37 9.30
N ALA A 73 -17.95 12.23 8.64
CA ALA A 73 -16.88 11.27 8.43
C ALA A 73 -15.78 12.10 7.76
N SER A 74 -14.69 12.33 8.48
CA SER A 74 -13.54 13.01 7.91
C SER A 74 -13.17 12.16 6.71
N GLN A 75 -13.41 12.70 5.51
CA GLN A 75 -12.87 12.13 4.28
C GLN A 75 -11.39 11.86 4.57
N PRO A 76 -10.87 10.65 4.29
CA PRO A 76 -9.47 10.35 4.54
C PRO A 76 -8.64 11.46 3.89
N SER A 77 -7.85 12.18 4.70
CA SER A 77 -7.09 13.31 4.21
C SER A 77 -6.17 12.82 3.10
N THR A 78 -6.13 13.54 1.99
CA THR A 78 -5.27 13.21 0.85
C THR A 78 -3.77 13.15 1.20
N ASP A 79 -3.39 13.69 2.36
CA ASP A 79 -2.04 13.61 2.92
C ASP A 79 -1.55 12.18 3.22
N ASP A 80 -2.45 11.19 3.36
CA ASP A 80 -2.03 9.80 3.62
C ASP A 80 -1.62 9.03 2.35
N TYR A 81 -1.87 9.55 1.14
CA TYR A 81 -1.61 8.81 -0.11
C TYR A 81 -0.13 8.68 -0.47
N TRP A 82 0.73 9.58 0.02
CA TRP A 82 2.15 9.58 -0.29
C TRP A 82 3.00 9.79 0.96
N ARG A 83 4.04 8.98 1.11
CA ARG A 83 5.03 9.09 2.18
C ARG A 83 6.43 9.18 1.58
N ASP A 84 7.37 9.82 2.28
CA ASP A 84 8.72 10.07 1.77
C ASP A 84 9.54 8.79 1.48
N ASP A 85 9.17 7.66 2.08
CA ASP A 85 9.75 6.34 1.81
C ASP A 85 9.20 5.67 0.54
N MET A 86 8.12 6.21 -0.04
CA MET A 86 7.55 5.68 -1.27
C MET A 86 8.35 6.14 -2.49
N THR A 87 8.61 5.19 -3.38
CA THR A 87 9.36 5.44 -4.61
C THR A 87 8.56 5.12 -5.87
N THR A 88 7.37 4.53 -5.73
CA THR A 88 6.54 4.06 -6.85
C THR A 88 5.16 4.68 -6.76
N LEU A 89 4.75 5.39 -7.81
CA LEU A 89 3.41 5.96 -7.93
C LEU A 89 2.48 4.97 -8.62
N TYR A 90 1.47 4.49 -7.89
CA TYR A 90 0.40 3.64 -8.42
C TYR A 90 -0.83 4.49 -8.74
N VAL A 91 -1.32 4.42 -9.97
CA VAL A 91 -2.57 5.06 -10.39
C VAL A 91 -3.54 3.96 -10.79
N THR A 92 -4.52 3.69 -9.94
CA THR A 92 -5.47 2.58 -10.10
C THR A 92 -6.88 3.02 -10.48
N GLU A 93 -7.19 4.31 -10.34
CA GLU A 93 -8.54 4.81 -10.58
C GLU A 93 -8.77 5.11 -12.07
N HIS A 94 -9.87 4.59 -12.59
CA HIS A 94 -10.31 4.87 -13.96
C HIS A 94 -10.58 6.35 -14.18
N GLY A 95 -10.13 6.90 -15.30
CA GLY A 95 -10.33 8.31 -15.60
C GLY A 95 -9.43 9.25 -14.79
N ALA A 96 -8.50 8.71 -13.98
CA ALA A 96 -7.44 9.49 -13.39
C ALA A 96 -6.58 10.16 -14.46
N TYR A 97 -6.15 11.38 -14.18
CA TYR A 97 -5.34 12.19 -15.06
C TYR A 97 -4.02 12.57 -14.39
N LEU A 98 -2.92 12.00 -14.87
CA LEU A 98 -1.58 12.32 -14.44
C LEU A 98 -1.05 13.50 -15.25
N ARG A 99 -0.75 14.61 -14.58
CA ARG A 99 -0.12 15.78 -15.19
C ARG A 99 1.14 16.18 -14.43
N VAL A 100 1.86 17.15 -14.99
CA VAL A 100 3.05 17.71 -14.36
C VAL A 100 2.88 19.22 -14.17
N LYS A 101 3.28 19.73 -13.01
CA LYS A 101 3.37 21.16 -12.74
C LYS A 101 4.54 21.42 -11.79
N HIS A 102 5.38 22.40 -12.10
CA HIS A 102 6.55 22.75 -11.27
C HIS A 102 7.47 21.54 -10.92
N GLN A 103 7.71 20.65 -11.89
CA GLN A 103 8.46 19.39 -11.68
C GLN A 103 7.84 18.42 -10.64
N GLN A 104 6.56 18.56 -10.36
CA GLN A 104 5.80 17.63 -9.54
C GLN A 104 4.77 16.91 -10.41
N PHE A 105 4.67 15.59 -10.21
CA PHE A 105 3.59 14.78 -10.73
C PHE A 105 2.32 15.04 -9.91
N GLN A 106 1.24 15.38 -10.59
CA GLN A 106 -0.05 15.65 -9.97
C GLN A 106 -1.09 14.68 -10.52
N VAL A 107 -1.74 13.95 -9.63
CA VAL A 107 -2.82 13.03 -10.00
C VAL A 107 -4.16 13.70 -9.73
N PHE A 108 -4.97 13.80 -10.78
CA PHE A 108 -6.33 14.30 -10.72
C PHE A 108 -7.32 13.15 -10.87
N HIS A 109 -8.38 13.16 -10.09
CA HIS A 109 -9.55 12.31 -10.30
C HIS A 109 -10.79 13.20 -10.17
N GLU A 110 -11.72 13.13 -11.13
CA GLU A 110 -12.93 13.96 -11.15
C GLU A 110 -12.66 15.48 -11.04
N ARG A 111 -11.54 15.95 -11.63
CA ARG A 111 -11.06 17.36 -11.57
C ARG A 111 -10.56 17.81 -10.20
N GLU A 112 -10.50 16.91 -9.22
CA GLU A 112 -9.91 17.17 -7.91
C GLU A 112 -8.47 16.67 -7.85
N LEU A 113 -7.59 17.45 -7.24
CA LEU A 113 -6.21 17.05 -6.99
C LEU A 113 -6.19 16.03 -5.85
N ARG A 114 -5.77 14.79 -6.16
CA ARG A 114 -5.67 13.70 -5.17
C ARG A 114 -4.30 13.68 -4.50
N CYS A 115 -3.23 13.85 -5.26
CA CYS A 115 -1.87 13.94 -4.73
C CYS A 115 -0.95 14.75 -5.65
N SER A 116 0.09 15.34 -5.05
CA SER A 116 1.16 16.08 -5.74
C SER A 116 2.50 15.63 -5.20
N ILE A 117 3.35 15.08 -6.07
CA ILE A 117 4.55 14.36 -5.67
C ILE A 117 5.75 14.91 -6.45
N PRO A 118 6.87 15.28 -5.80
CA PRO A 118 8.08 15.70 -6.50
C PRO A 118 8.62 14.61 -7.43
N ALA A 119 9.04 14.98 -8.64
CA ALA A 119 9.64 14.01 -9.55
C ALA A 119 10.95 13.41 -9.04
N ASN A 120 11.61 14.05 -8.08
CA ASN A 120 12.85 13.55 -7.47
C ASN A 120 12.62 12.40 -6.48
N SER A 121 11.40 12.24 -5.93
CA SER A 121 11.08 11.17 -4.98
C SER A 121 10.50 9.92 -5.66
N ILE A 122 10.12 10.02 -6.94
CA ILE A 122 9.54 8.91 -7.70
C ILE A 122 10.61 8.28 -8.59
N THR A 123 10.69 6.96 -8.52
CA THR A 123 11.52 6.12 -9.39
C THR A 123 10.70 5.39 -10.45
N HIS A 124 9.45 5.03 -10.16
CA HIS A 124 8.59 4.25 -11.06
C HIS A 124 7.15 4.78 -11.04
N ILE A 125 6.49 4.77 -12.20
CA ILE A 125 5.07 5.12 -12.31
C ILE A 125 4.34 3.93 -12.95
N VAL A 126 3.29 3.44 -12.28
CA VAL A 126 2.49 2.31 -12.72
C VAL A 126 1.04 2.77 -12.88
N LEU A 127 0.51 2.60 -14.08
CA LEU A 127 -0.83 3.03 -14.49
C LEU A 127 -1.68 1.79 -14.76
N PHE A 128 -2.83 1.69 -14.12
CA PHE A 128 -3.77 0.58 -14.35
C PHE A 128 -5.00 1.06 -15.11
N GLY A 129 -5.29 0.37 -16.21
CA GLY A 129 -6.49 0.61 -16.99
C GLY A 129 -6.45 1.91 -17.78
N VAL A 130 -7.59 2.61 -17.78
CA VAL A 130 -7.80 3.83 -18.54
C VAL A 130 -7.36 5.04 -17.70
N CYS A 131 -6.05 5.25 -17.61
CA CYS A 131 -5.45 6.45 -17.03
C CYS A 131 -4.95 7.39 -18.13
N ASN A 132 -5.34 8.66 -18.06
CA ASN A 132 -4.87 9.66 -18.98
C ASN A 132 -3.55 10.25 -18.47
N VAL A 133 -2.55 10.38 -19.34
CA VAL A 133 -1.26 10.99 -18.99
C VAL A 133 -1.02 12.19 -19.88
N SER A 134 -0.69 13.32 -19.28
CA SER A 134 -0.35 14.52 -20.04
C SER A 134 0.99 14.33 -20.76
N HIS A 135 1.12 14.95 -21.94
CA HIS A 135 2.39 14.93 -22.67
C HIS A 135 3.56 15.48 -21.83
N GLY A 136 3.31 16.47 -20.98
CA GLY A 136 4.32 17.01 -20.07
C GLY A 136 4.78 15.98 -19.03
N ALA A 137 3.87 15.17 -18.50
CA ALA A 137 4.21 14.10 -17.56
C ALA A 137 5.04 13.01 -18.23
N VAL A 138 4.67 12.58 -19.45
CA VAL A 138 5.48 11.63 -20.24
C VAL A 138 6.87 12.20 -20.51
N ARG A 139 6.96 13.46 -20.95
CA ARG A 139 8.24 14.11 -21.24
C ARG A 139 9.12 14.20 -19.99
N LEU A 140 8.58 14.59 -18.83
CA LEU A 140 9.37 14.65 -17.60
C LEU A 140 9.83 13.27 -17.15
N ALA A 141 8.96 12.26 -17.25
CA ALA A 141 9.29 10.88 -16.90
C ALA A 141 10.45 10.36 -17.75
N LEU A 142 10.40 10.54 -19.08
CA LEU A 142 11.49 10.17 -19.99
C LEU A 142 12.79 10.94 -19.69
N GLN A 143 12.71 12.24 -19.45
CA GLN A 143 13.89 13.07 -19.12
C GLN A 143 14.59 12.61 -17.84
N ARG A 144 13.82 12.18 -16.84
CA ARG A 144 14.33 11.69 -15.54
C ARG A 144 14.57 10.18 -15.52
N ARG A 145 14.35 9.49 -16.65
CA ARG A 145 14.42 8.01 -16.77
C ARG A 145 13.52 7.29 -15.77
N ILE A 146 12.35 7.85 -15.50
CA ILE A 146 11.30 7.24 -14.70
C ILE A 146 10.45 6.38 -15.66
N PRO A 147 10.49 5.05 -15.56
CA PRO A 147 9.65 4.18 -16.38
C PRO A 147 8.16 4.40 -16.09
N LEU A 148 7.38 4.42 -17.16
CA LEU A 148 5.91 4.43 -17.15
C LEU A 148 5.41 3.04 -17.57
N LEU A 149 4.91 2.26 -16.61
CA LEU A 149 4.29 0.96 -16.90
C LEU A 149 2.79 1.14 -17.08
N TYR A 150 2.28 0.64 -18.20
CA TYR A 150 0.85 0.54 -18.47
C TYR A 150 0.41 -0.89 -18.26
N LEU A 151 -0.51 -1.11 -17.33
CA LEU A 151 -1.09 -2.39 -17.00
C LEU A 151 -2.59 -2.33 -17.22
N SER A 152 -3.20 -3.46 -17.54
CA SER A 152 -4.66 -3.63 -17.44
C SER A 152 -5.14 -3.56 -15.99
N ASP A 153 -6.44 -3.41 -15.77
CA ASP A 153 -7.04 -3.40 -14.41
C ASP A 153 -6.74 -4.68 -13.61
N LYS A 154 -6.40 -5.77 -14.32
CA LYS A 154 -6.02 -7.06 -13.75
C LYS A 154 -4.52 -7.24 -13.55
N GLY A 155 -3.73 -6.18 -13.78
CA GLY A 155 -2.27 -6.19 -13.62
C GLY A 155 -1.50 -6.98 -14.68
N ARG A 156 -2.14 -7.30 -15.80
CA ARG A 156 -1.50 -7.89 -16.99
C ARG A 156 -1.02 -6.80 -17.94
#